data_AF-A0A1H9V1C8-F1
#
_entry.id   AF-A0A1H9V1C8-F1
#
_cell.length_a   1.000
_cell.length_b   1.000
_cell.length_c   1.000
_cell.angle_alpha   90.00
_cell.angle_beta   90.00
_cell.angle_gamma   90.00
#
_symmetry.space_group_name_H-M   'P 1'
#
loop_
_entity.id
_entity.type
_entity.pdbx_description
1 polymer ?
#
loop_
_entity_poly.entity_id
_entity_poly.type
_entity_poly.pdbx_seq_one_letter_code
_entity_poly.pdbx_strand_id
1 'polypeptide(L)'
;MNIFYLLAGAAAASTAVMHAMWAEKRIIKDLKQSNMTDLAKAGFSIAWHQITALLAVSGVFLIMLSFLNVSETIETAGILIAVIFTGNIIVFFTVSKLRYPHVFKSTLYPVINSGAIILLIILGFLV
;
A
#
# COMPACT_ATOMS: atom_id res chain seq x y z
N MET A 1 23.48 3.35 13.51
CA MET A 1 23.05 2.74 12.23
C MET A 1 22.64 1.30 12.47
N ASN A 2 21.41 0.92 12.13
CA ASN A 2 20.88 -0.44 12.27
C ASN A 2 20.93 -1.17 10.91
N ILE A 3 21.94 -2.03 10.75
CA ILE A 3 22.18 -2.74 9.48
C ILE A 3 21.02 -3.65 9.07
N PHE A 4 20.28 -4.21 10.02
CA PHE A 4 19.14 -5.09 9.71
C PHE A 4 17.98 -4.33 9.08
N TYR A 5 17.72 -3.10 9.54
CA TYR A 5 16.71 -2.24 8.91
C TYR A 5 17.12 -1.79 7.52
N LEU A 6 18.40 -1.51 7.30
CA LEU A 6 18.91 -1.17 5.97
C LEU A 6 18.71 -2.33 4.98
N LEU A 7 19.07 -3.56 5.38
CA LEU A 7 18.93 -4.75 4.54
C LEU A 7 17.45 -5.10 4.29
N ALA A 8 16.60 -5.04 5.32
CA ALA A 8 15.17 -5.28 5.17
C ALA A 8 14.52 -4.23 4.26
N GLY A 9 14.90 -2.96 4.41
CA GLY A 9 14.41 -1.88 3.57
C GLY A 9 14.84 -2.00 2.11
N ALA A 10 16.11 -2.35 1.87
CA ALA A 10 16.62 -2.63 0.52
C ALA A 10 15.89 -3.81 -0.13
N ALA A 11 15.68 -4.91 0.61
CA ALA A 11 14.95 -6.07 0.11
C ALA A 11 13.48 -5.74 -0.20
N ALA A 12 12.81 -4.96 0.65
CA ALA A 12 11.44 -4.53 0.40
C ALA A 12 11.34 -3.62 -0.83
N ALA A 13 12.24 -2.64 -0.97
CA ALA A 13 12.28 -1.75 -2.12
C ALA A 13 12.58 -2.51 -3.44
N SER A 14 13.55 -3.43 -3.44
CA SER A 14 13.83 -4.26 -4.62
C SER A 14 12.65 -5.16 -4.96
N THR A 15 11.99 -5.73 -3.95
CA THR A 15 10.79 -6.55 -4.15
C THR A 15 9.65 -5.73 -4.74
N ALA A 16 9.44 -4.49 -4.29
CA ALA A 16 8.43 -3.60 -4.86
C ALA A 16 8.65 -3.38 -6.37
N VAL A 17 9.90 -3.13 -6.78
CA VAL A 17 10.26 -2.97 -8.20
C VAL A 17 10.00 -4.25 -8.99
N MET A 18 10.47 -5.40 -8.50
CA MET A 18 10.24 -6.69 -9.15
C MET A 18 8.74 -7.04 -9.25
N HIS A 19 7.98 -6.77 -8.19
CA HIS A 19 6.55 -7.00 -8.12
C HIS A 19 5.78 -6.11 -9.12
N ALA A 20 6.16 -4.83 -9.25
CA ALA A 20 5.60 -3.92 -10.25
C ALA A 20 5.91 -4.36 -11.68
N MET A 21 7.16 -4.76 -11.95
CA MET A 21 7.57 -5.25 -13.27
C MET A 21 6.82 -6.53 -13.65
N TRP A 22 6.61 -7.43 -12.70
CA TRP A 22 5.84 -8.66 -12.93
C TRP A 22 4.36 -8.35 -13.17
N ALA A 23 3.81 -7.35 -12.46
CA ALA A 23 2.45 -6.86 -12.67
C ALA A 23 2.19 -6.53 -14.14
N GLU A 24 3.03 -5.66 -14.71
CA GLU A 24 2.87 -5.15 -16.07
C GLU A 24 3.12 -6.24 -17.12
N LYS A 25 4.10 -7.13 -16.90
CA LYS A 25 4.47 -8.17 -17.87
C LYS A 25 3.46 -9.32 -17.97
N ARG A 26 2.86 -9.72 -16.85
CA ARG A 26 2.00 -10.92 -16.76
C ARG A 26 0.61 -10.56 -16.27
N ILE A 27 0.52 -10.10 -15.04
CA ILE A 27 -0.72 -10.05 -14.28
C ILE A 27 -1.77 -9.13 -14.91
N ILE A 28 -1.39 -7.90 -15.26
CA ILE A 28 -2.30 -6.92 -15.86
C ILE A 28 -2.75 -7.38 -17.25
N LYS A 29 -1.85 -8.02 -18.00
CA LYS A 29 -2.17 -8.58 -19.32
C LYS A 29 -3.19 -9.72 -19.18
N ASP A 30 -2.94 -10.66 -18.28
CA ASP A 30 -3.80 -11.81 -18.03
C ASP A 30 -5.18 -11.37 -17.49
N LEU A 31 -5.22 -10.39 -16.58
CA LEU A 31 -6.46 -9.78 -16.09
C LEU A 31 -7.31 -9.17 -17.21
N LYS A 32 -6.70 -8.43 -18.13
CA LYS A 32 -7.41 -7.82 -19.27
C LYS A 32 -8.05 -8.89 -20.16
N GLN A 33 -7.38 -10.02 -20.35
CA GLN A 33 -7.85 -11.13 -21.20
C GLN A 33 -8.81 -12.08 -20.48
N SER A 34 -8.89 -12.02 -19.15
CA SER A 34 -9.77 -12.89 -18.37
C SER A 34 -11.26 -12.59 -18.60
N ASN A 35 -12.09 -13.62 -18.42
CA ASN A 35 -13.55 -13.57 -18.45
C ASN A 35 -14.17 -13.10 -17.11
N MET A 36 -13.36 -12.58 -16.19
CA MET A 36 -13.83 -12.08 -14.90
C MET A 36 -14.69 -10.82 -15.08
N THR A 37 -15.57 -10.55 -14.10
CA THR A 37 -16.33 -9.30 -14.04
C THR A 37 -15.38 -8.11 -13.79
N ASP A 38 -15.76 -6.92 -14.25
CA ASP A 38 -14.94 -5.73 -14.05
C ASP A 38 -14.73 -5.39 -12.57
N LEU A 39 -15.71 -5.71 -11.71
CA LEU A 39 -15.58 -5.58 -10.27
C LEU A 39 -14.46 -6.48 -9.71
N ALA A 40 -14.40 -7.73 -10.15
CA ALA A 40 -13.36 -8.67 -9.73
C ALA A 40 -11.98 -8.25 -10.26
N LYS A 41 -11.91 -7.79 -11.52
CA LYS A 41 -10.67 -7.24 -12.12
C LYS A 41 -10.18 -6.02 -11.35
N ALA A 42 -11.09 -5.11 -10.98
CA ALA A 42 -10.77 -3.94 -10.16
C ALA A 42 -10.22 -4.35 -8.79
N GLY A 43 -10.91 -5.24 -8.08
CA GLY A 43 -10.47 -5.73 -6.77
C GLY A 43 -9.06 -6.34 -6.82
N PHE A 44 -8.79 -7.19 -7.80
CA PHE A 44 -7.46 -7.77 -7.98
C PHE A 44 -6.41 -6.71 -8.33
N SER A 45 -6.71 -5.82 -9.29
CA SER A 45 -5.78 -4.77 -9.70
C SER A 45 -5.43 -3.84 -8.52
N ILE A 46 -6.41 -3.45 -7.72
CA ILE A 46 -6.21 -2.61 -6.53
C ILE A 46 -5.32 -3.33 -5.53
N ALA A 47 -5.65 -4.57 -5.16
CA ALA A 47 -4.89 -5.36 -4.19
C ALA A 47 -3.42 -5.51 -4.61
N TRP A 48 -3.17 -5.77 -5.90
CA TRP A 48 -1.81 -5.89 -6.43
C TRP A 48 -1.01 -4.59 -6.29
N HIS A 49 -1.61 -3.44 -6.60
CA HIS A 49 -0.95 -2.15 -6.46
C HIS A 49 -0.76 -1.77 -4.99
N GLN A 50 -1.68 -2.15 -4.10
CA GLN A 50 -1.57 -1.90 -2.65
C GLN A 50 -0.38 -2.66 -2.05
N ILE A 51 -0.17 -3.92 -2.41
CA ILE A 51 1.01 -4.69 -2.00
C ILE A 51 2.29 -4.01 -2.50
N THR A 52 2.30 -3.56 -3.76
CA THR A 52 3.45 -2.86 -4.34
C THR A 52 3.77 -1.58 -3.58
N ALA A 53 2.75 -0.77 -3.28
CA ALA A 53 2.91 0.49 -2.54
C ALA A 53 3.35 0.25 -1.09
N LEU A 54 2.79 -0.76 -0.42
CA LEU A 54 3.21 -1.18 0.92
C LEU A 54 4.70 -1.50 0.93
N LEU A 55 5.17 -2.36 0.02
CA LEU A 55 6.59 -2.73 -0.07
C LEU A 55 7.49 -1.53 -0.34
N ALA A 56 7.08 -0.63 -1.24
CA ALA A 56 7.85 0.56 -1.57
C ALA A 56 7.97 1.52 -0.37
N VAL A 57 6.83 1.85 0.26
CA VAL A 57 6.77 2.75 1.41
C VAL A 57 7.53 2.17 2.60
N SER A 58 7.26 0.91 2.96
CA SER A 58 7.96 0.23 4.04
C SER A 58 9.46 0.12 3.76
N GLY A 59 9.85 -0.14 2.50
CA GLY A 59 11.25 -0.20 2.10
C GLY A 59 11.99 1.12 2.33
N VAL A 60 11.45 2.22 1.82
CA VAL A 60 12.01 3.57 2.03
C VAL A 60 12.07 3.89 3.52
N PHE A 61 11.00 3.59 4.27
CA PHE A 61 10.93 3.91 5.68
C PHE A 61 11.95 3.13 6.51
N LEU A 62 12.12 1.83 6.26
CA LEU A 62 13.12 1.00 6.93
C LEU A 62 14.54 1.47 6.64
N ILE A 63 14.81 1.92 5.40
CA ILE A 63 16.10 2.54 5.06
C ILE A 63 16.31 3.81 5.90
N MET A 64 15.30 4.69 6.01
CA MET A 64 15.40 5.90 6.83
C MET A 64 15.62 5.56 8.32
N LEU A 65 14.83 4.64 8.88
CA LEU A 65 14.97 4.18 10.26
C LEU A 65 16.35 3.59 10.57
N SER A 66 17.02 3.02 9.57
CA SER A 66 18.37 2.46 9.76
C SER A 66 19.40 3.50 10.21
N PHE A 67 19.13 4.79 10.01
CA PHE A 67 20.02 5.89 10.39
C PHE A 67 19.60 6.59 11.70
N LEU A 68 18.42 6.30 12.25
CA LEU A 68 17.89 6.93 13.46
C LEU A 68 18.29 6.18 14.74
N ASN A 69 18.14 6.86 15.87
CA ASN A 69 18.34 6.25 17.19
C ASN A 69 17.11 5.45 17.63
N VAL A 70 17.29 4.51 18.57
CA VAL A 70 16.23 3.57 19.01
C VAL A 70 15.03 4.29 19.63
N SER A 71 15.26 5.38 20.40
CA SER A 71 14.18 6.19 20.99
C SER A 71 13.29 6.86 19.94
N GLU A 72 13.87 7.33 18.84
CA GLU A 72 13.15 7.98 17.74
C GLU A 72 12.34 6.97 16.91
N THR A 73 12.73 5.69 16.93
CA THR A 73 12.15 4.61 16.12
C THR A 73 10.71 4.29 16.51
N ILE A 74 10.36 4.37 17.81
CA ILE A 74 9.01 4.05 18.31
C ILE A 74 8.01 5.12 17.86
N GLU A 75 8.38 6.39 17.97
CA GLU A 75 7.53 7.51 17.51
C GLU A 75 7.35 7.48 15.98
N THR A 76 8.40 7.07 15.24
CA THR A 76 8.29 6.91 13.78
C THR A 76 7.40 5.73 13.37
N ALA A 77 7.26 4.68 14.19
CA ALA A 77 6.40 3.55 13.85
C ALA A 77 4.91 3.93 13.73
N GLY A 78 4.41 4.86 14.55
CA GLY A 78 3.05 5.39 14.42
C GLY A 78 2.83 6.16 13.12
N ILE A 79 3.82 6.97 12.72
CA ILE A 79 3.82 7.70 11.45
C ILE A 79 3.80 6.72 10.27
N LEU A 80 4.56 5.63 10.33
CA LEU A 80 4.57 4.59 9.29
C LEU A 80 3.19 3.98 9.07
N ILE A 81 2.46 3.66 10.14
CA ILE A 81 1.11 3.11 10.05
C ILE A 81 0.19 4.09 9.31
N ALA A 82 0.21 5.37 9.69
CA ALA A 82 -0.60 6.40 9.04
C ALA A 82 -0.25 6.58 7.55
N VAL A 83 1.04 6.57 7.21
CA VAL A 83 1.51 6.67 5.81
C VAL A 83 1.08 5.45 4.99
N ILE A 84 1.17 4.24 5.54
CA ILE A 84 0.72 3.01 4.86
C ILE A 84 -0.78 3.05 4.58
N PHE A 85 -1.59 3.39 5.58
CA PHE A 85 -3.05 3.48 5.41
C PHE A 85 -3.43 4.55 4.38
N THR A 86 -2.79 5.71 4.44
CA THR A 86 -3.00 6.80 3.47
C THR A 86 -2.59 6.36 2.06
N GLY A 87 -1.44 5.71 1.92
CA GLY A 87 -0.96 5.16 0.64
C GLY A 87 -1.94 4.14 0.04
N ASN A 88 -2.48 3.25 0.86
CA ASN A 88 -3.48 2.27 0.42
C ASN A 88 -4.77 2.93 -0.11
N ILE A 89 -5.21 4.02 0.52
CA ILE A 89 -6.36 4.81 0.08
C ILE A 89 -6.05 5.52 -1.25
N ILE A 90 -4.87 6.13 -1.37
CA ILE A 90 -4.45 6.80 -2.62
C ILE A 90 -4.38 5.81 -3.77
N VAL A 91 -3.79 4.63 -3.55
CA VAL A 91 -3.72 3.56 -4.56
C VAL A 91 -5.12 3.13 -4.98
N PHE A 92 -6.00 2.90 -4.00
CA PHE A 92 -7.39 2.56 -4.28
C PHE A 92 -8.03 3.61 -5.20
N PHE A 93 -7.98 4.89 -4.82
CA PHE A 93 -8.63 5.95 -5.60
C PHE A 93 -8.02 6.06 -7.00
N THR A 94 -6.69 6.01 -7.09
CA THR A 94 -5.96 6.12 -8.35
C THR A 94 -6.32 4.98 -9.30
N VAL A 95 -6.21 3.73 -8.85
CA VAL A 95 -6.46 2.55 -9.69
C VAL A 95 -7.94 2.46 -10.07
N SER A 96 -8.84 2.63 -9.11
CA SER A 96 -10.29 2.54 -9.38
C SER A 96 -10.75 3.66 -10.31
N LYS A 97 -10.28 4.89 -10.15
CA LYS A 97 -10.68 6.02 -11.01
C LYS A 97 -10.07 5.94 -12.42
N LEU A 98 -8.80 5.56 -12.55
CA LEU A 98 -8.12 5.54 -13.84
C LEU A 98 -8.42 4.29 -14.67
N ARG A 99 -8.56 3.12 -14.04
CA ARG A 99 -8.71 1.84 -14.76
C ARG A 99 -10.14 1.29 -14.74
N TYR A 100 -10.94 1.62 -13.71
CA TYR A 100 -12.27 1.00 -13.49
C TYR A 100 -13.35 2.00 -13.04
N PRO A 101 -13.56 3.14 -13.74
CA PRO A 101 -14.41 4.23 -13.26
C PRO A 101 -15.88 3.82 -13.06
N HIS A 102 -16.36 2.83 -13.82
CA HIS A 102 -17.75 2.38 -13.81
C HIS A 102 -18.10 1.52 -12.58
N VAL A 103 -17.14 0.80 -11.99
CA VAL A 103 -17.35 0.03 -10.73
C VAL A 103 -16.87 0.77 -9.48
N PHE A 104 -16.34 2.00 -9.63
CA PHE A 104 -15.78 2.80 -8.54
C PHE A 104 -16.70 2.88 -7.31
N LYS A 105 -17.99 3.18 -7.52
CA LYS A 105 -18.98 3.30 -6.43
C LYS A 105 -19.16 1.99 -5.67
N SER A 106 -19.20 0.87 -6.38
CA SER A 106 -19.34 -0.47 -5.79
C SER A 106 -18.11 -0.89 -4.98
N THR A 107 -16.96 -0.27 -5.24
CA THR A 107 -15.70 -0.57 -4.55
C THR A 107 -15.43 0.32 -3.32
N LEU A 108 -16.28 1.29 -3.00
CA LEU A 108 -15.99 2.28 -1.93
C LEU A 108 -16.04 1.72 -0.50
N TYR A 109 -16.74 0.61 -0.26
CA TYR A 109 -16.91 0.06 1.09
C TYR A 109 -15.57 -0.18 1.85
N PRO A 110 -14.54 -0.80 1.26
CA PRO A 110 -13.20 -0.89 1.87
C PRO A 110 -12.57 0.46 2.26
N VAL A 111 -12.78 1.52 1.48
CA VAL A 111 -12.25 2.86 1.78
C VAL A 111 -12.95 3.45 2.99
N ILE A 112 -14.28 3.35 3.03
CA ILE A 112 -15.08 3.81 4.16
C ILE A 112 -14.64 3.09 5.44
N ASN A 113 -14.45 1.77 5.37
CA ASN A 113 -13.95 0.98 6.49
C ASN A 113 -12.55 1.42 6.94
N SER A 114 -11.64 1.67 5.98
CA SER A 114 -10.29 2.16 6.28
C SER A 114 -10.32 3.55 6.94
N GLY A 115 -11.19 4.45 6.47
CA GLY A 115 -11.39 5.77 7.08
C GLY A 115 -11.93 5.67 8.50
N ALA A 116 -12.88 4.77 8.76
CA ALA A 116 -13.38 4.52 10.10
C ALA A 116 -12.28 4.00 11.05
N ILE A 117 -11.44 3.07 10.59
CA ILE A 117 -10.30 2.56 11.36
C ILE A 117 -9.31 3.69 11.71
N ILE A 118 -8.95 4.53 10.74
CA ILE A 118 -8.05 5.69 10.99
C ILE A 118 -8.66 6.63 12.04
N LEU A 119 -9.96 6.91 11.93
CA LEU A 119 -10.65 7.80 12.86
C LEU A 119 -10.69 7.20 14.29
N LEU A 120 -10.91 5.89 14.42
CA LEU A 120 -10.84 5.19 15.71
C LEU A 120 -9.42 5.20 16.30
N ILE A 121 -8.37 5.04 15.48
CA ILE A 121 -6.98 5.15 15.93
C ILE A 121 -6.72 6.56 16.46
N ILE A 122 -7.11 7.61 15.73
CA ILE A 122 -6.93 9.01 16.16
C ILE A 122 -7.66 9.27 17.47
N LEU A 123 -8.93 8.87 17.57
CA LEU A 123 -9.70 9.04 18.81
C LEU A 123 -9.07 8.29 19.99
N GLY A 124 -8.54 7.08 19.77
CA GLY A 124 -7.84 6.32 20.80
C GLY A 124 -6.52 6.95 21.27
N PHE A 125 -5.89 7.81 20.46
CA PHE A 125 -4.71 8.59 20.88
C PHE A 125 -5.06 9.85 21.69
N LEU A 126 -6.29 10.34 21.59
CA LEU A 126 -6.75 11.57 22.24
C LEU A 126 -7.37 11.32 23.63
N VAL A 127 -7.66 10.07 23.96
CA VAL A 127 -8.21 9.61 25.25
C VAL A 127 -7.07 9.05 26.10
#